data_AF-E0MIZ6-F1
#
_entry.id   AF-E0MIZ6-F1
#
_cell.length_a   1.000
_cell.length_b   1.000
_cell.length_c   1.000
_cell.angle_alpha   90.00
_cell.angle_beta   90.00
_cell.angle_gamma   90.00
#
_symmetry.space_group_name_H-M   'P 1'
#
loop_
_entity.id
_entity.type
_entity.pdbx_description
1 polymer ?
#
loop_
_entity_poly.entity_id
_entity_poly.type
_entity_poly.pdbx_seq_one_letter_code
_entity_poly.pdbx_strand_id
1 'polypeptide(L)' 'MTDTELDAAILQAHAASDAEQLARLYLDASKRKQAQGDEEAQVFLMVQAYVFALECGSPIAEQLYSSLKAYGREA' A
#
# COMPACT_ATOMS: atom_id res chain seq x y z
N MET A 1 6.81 -7.25 13.13
CA MET A 1 5.39 -7.29 12.79
C MET A 1 5.14 -8.49 11.89
N THR A 2 4.37 -9.43 12.38
CA THR A 2 3.81 -10.59 11.67
C THR A 2 2.71 -10.14 10.70
N ASP A 3 2.15 -11.07 9.92
CA ASP A 3 1.03 -10.78 9.02
C ASP A 3 -0.23 -10.39 9.79
N THR A 4 -0.51 -11.08 10.91
CA THR A 4 -1.63 -10.78 11.80
C THR A 4 -1.49 -9.42 12.48
N GLU A 5 -0.28 -9.04 12.91
CA GLU A 5 -0.06 -7.71 13.46
C GLU A 5 -0.29 -6.62 12.40
N LEU A 6 0.11 -6.88 11.14
CA LEU A 6 -0.10 -5.96 10.01
C LEU A 6 -1.57 -5.77 9.69
N ASP A 7 -2.33 -6.85 9.61
CA ASP A 7 -3.78 -6.80 9.41
C ASP A 7 -4.46 -5.98 10.53
N ALA A 8 -4.13 -6.26 11.79
CA ALA A 8 -4.67 -5.50 12.91
C ALA A 8 -4.32 -4.01 12.86
N ALA A 9 -3.13 -3.64 12.39
CA ALA A 9 -2.75 -2.24 12.22
C ALA A 9 -3.51 -1.57 11.07
N ILE A 10 -3.74 -2.28 9.95
CA ILE A 10 -4.55 -1.79 8.83
C ILE A 10 -5.98 -1.51 9.29
N LEU A 11 -6.59 -2.45 10.03
CA LEU A 11 -7.93 -2.27 10.59
C LEU A 11 -8.02 -1.09 11.55
N GLN A 12 -7.02 -0.89 12.42
CA GLN A 12 -6.96 0.25 13.32
C GLN A 12 -6.82 1.58 12.57
N ALA A 13 -5.98 1.65 11.55
CA ALA A 13 -5.82 2.85 10.74
C ALA A 13 -7.10 3.20 9.97
N HIS A 14 -7.83 2.19 9.46
CA HIS A 14 -9.17 2.37 8.89
C HIS A 14 -10.16 2.93 9.92
N ALA A 15 -10.21 2.35 11.13
CA ALA A 15 -11.08 2.82 12.19
C ALA A 15 -10.78 4.28 12.61
N ALA A 16 -9.51 4.69 12.51
CA ALA A 16 -9.07 6.05 12.78
C ALA A 16 -9.19 7.00 11.57
N SER A 17 -9.57 6.51 10.38
CA SER A 17 -9.50 7.26 9.11
C SER A 17 -8.12 7.87 8.85
N ASP A 18 -7.06 7.18 9.25
CA ASP A 18 -5.68 7.63 9.12
C ASP A 18 -5.11 7.21 7.75
N ALA A 19 -5.45 7.98 6.72
CA ALA A 19 -5.02 7.74 5.34
C ALA A 19 -3.49 7.73 5.18
N GLU A 20 -2.76 8.54 5.94
CA GLU A 20 -1.30 8.56 5.88
C GLU A 20 -0.71 7.24 6.40
N GLN A 21 -1.25 6.74 7.51
CA GLN A 21 -0.85 5.45 8.07
C GLN A 21 -1.28 4.29 7.17
N LEU A 22 -2.47 4.34 6.57
CA LEU A 22 -2.94 3.34 5.61
C LEU A 22 -2.01 3.25 4.40
N ALA A 23 -1.60 4.38 3.81
CA ALA A 23 -0.66 4.42 2.70
C ALA A 23 0.65 3.67 3.02
N ARG A 24 1.20 3.89 4.22
CA ARG A 24 2.41 3.21 4.69
C ARG A 24 2.20 1.70 4.90
N LEU A 25 1.11 1.32 5.55
CA LEU A 25 0.82 -0.08 5.89
C LEU A 25 0.54 -0.92 4.65
N TYR A 26 -0.21 -0.39 3.68
CA TYR A 26 -0.44 -1.07 2.41
C TYR A 26 0.83 -1.22 1.57
N LEU A 27 1.75 -0.25 1.63
CA LEU A 27 3.05 -0.39 0.98
C LEU A 27 3.91 -1.48 1.65
N ASP A 28 3.89 -1.58 2.99
CA ASP A 28 4.58 -2.67 3.70
C ASP A 28 4.00 -4.03 3.32
N ALA A 29 2.66 -4.13 3.28
CA ALA A 29 1.94 -5.32 2.83
C ALA A 29 2.36 -5.72 1.40
N SER A 30 2.42 -4.75 0.48
CA SER A 30 2.87 -4.96 -0.90
C SER A 30 4.28 -5.54 -0.96
N LYS A 31 5.24 -4.95 -0.22
CA LYS A 31 6.63 -5.44 -0.15
C LYS A 31 6.73 -6.87 0.37
N ARG A 32 5.87 -7.26 1.30
CA ARG A 32 5.84 -8.65 1.80
C ARG A 32 5.35 -9.62 0.73
N LYS A 33 4.33 -9.25 -0.05
CA LYS A 33 3.85 -10.06 -1.18
C LYS A 33 4.88 -10.18 -2.29
N GLN A 34 5.61 -9.11 -2.56
CA GLN A 34 6.78 -9.16 -3.45
C GLN A 34 7.80 -10.20 -2.96
N ALA A 35 8.15 -10.19 -1.67
CA ALA A 35 9.10 -11.15 -1.09
C ALA A 35 8.60 -12.61 -1.11
N GLN A 36 7.28 -12.81 -1.15
CA GLN A 36 6.63 -14.11 -1.30
C GLN A 36 6.49 -14.57 -2.76
N GLY A 37 6.84 -13.72 -3.74
CA GLY A 37 6.66 -13.99 -5.16
C GLY A 37 5.22 -13.87 -5.65
N ASP A 38 4.35 -13.21 -4.87
CA ASP A 38 2.93 -13.01 -5.18
C ASP A 38 2.73 -11.62 -5.81
N GLU A 39 2.98 -11.53 -7.11
CA GLU A 39 2.95 -10.27 -7.87
C GLU A 39 1.54 -9.67 -7.95
N GLU A 40 0.49 -10.49 -8.12
CA GLU A 40 -0.88 -9.99 -8.16
C GLU A 40 -1.27 -9.34 -6.83
N ALA A 41 -0.99 -10.01 -5.70
CA ALA A 41 -1.26 -9.42 -4.39
C ALA A 41 -0.39 -8.20 -4.11
N GLN A 42 0.88 -8.22 -4.54
CA GLN A 42 1.77 -7.07 -4.43
C GLN A 42 1.16 -5.84 -5.11
N VAL A 43 0.77 -5.96 -6.38
CA VAL A 43 0.24 -4.84 -7.18
C VAL A 43 -1.10 -4.37 -6.62
N PHE A 44 -1.98 -5.29 -6.21
CA PHE A 44 -3.25 -4.96 -5.57
C PHE A 44 -3.03 -4.07 -4.34
N LEU A 45 -2.12 -4.46 -3.44
CA LEU A 45 -1.80 -3.70 -2.22
C LEU A 45 -1.10 -2.37 -2.55
N MET A 46 -0.27 -2.34 -3.59
CA MET A 46 0.41 -1.12 -4.03
C MET A 46 -0.58 -0.06 -4.55
N VAL A 47 -1.64 -0.48 -5.24
CA VAL A 47 -2.74 0.41 -5.64
C VAL A 47 -3.47 0.98 -4.43
N GLN A 48 -3.76 0.16 -3.41
CA GLN A 48 -4.37 0.65 -2.16
C GLN A 48 -3.47 1.71 -1.50
N ALA A 49 -2.16 1.43 -1.38
CA ALA A 49 -1.20 2.39 -0.85
C ALA A 49 -1.21 3.72 -1.62
N TYR A 50 -1.32 3.65 -2.95
CA TYR A 50 -1.34 4.83 -3.82
C TYR A 50 -2.62 5.66 -3.63
N VAL A 51 -3.79 5.02 -3.57
CA VAL A 51 -5.07 5.71 -3.33
C VAL A 51 -5.02 6.50 -2.02
N PHE A 52 -4.63 5.86 -0.90
CA PHE A 52 -4.54 6.56 0.38
C PHE A 52 -3.46 7.64 0.41
N ALA A 53 -2.35 7.44 -0.31
CA ALA A 53 -1.32 8.46 -0.44
C ALA A 53 -1.84 9.70 -1.17
N LEU A 54 -2.67 9.55 -2.20
CA LEU A 54 -3.34 10.66 -2.87
C LEU A 54 -4.33 11.37 -1.95
N GLU A 55 -5.14 10.62 -1.18
CA GLU A 55 -6.14 11.18 -0.28
C GLU A 55 -5.54 12.09 0.80
N CYS A 56 -4.35 11.75 1.32
CA CYS A 56 -3.65 12.56 2.32
C CYS A 56 -2.61 13.53 1.74
N GLY A 57 -2.42 13.57 0.41
CA GLY A 57 -1.38 14.38 -0.22
C GLY A 57 0.05 13.96 0.15
N SER A 58 0.27 12.69 0.47
CA SER A 58 1.56 12.18 0.88
C SER A 58 2.56 12.14 -0.29
N PRO A 59 3.82 12.56 -0.09
CA PRO A 59 4.86 12.53 -1.12
C PRO A 59 5.22 11.11 -1.58
N ILE A 60 4.76 10.07 -0.88
CA ILE A 60 4.94 8.68 -1.32
C ILE A 60 4.11 8.35 -2.56
N ALA A 61 3.07 9.14 -2.86
CA ALA A 61 2.25 8.96 -4.06
C ALA A 61 3.08 9.03 -5.35
N GLU A 62 4.06 9.94 -5.44
CA GLU A 62 4.91 10.07 -6.62
C GLU A 62 5.82 8.85 -6.84
N GLN A 63 6.34 8.30 -5.75
CA GLN A 63 7.15 7.07 -5.78
C GLN A 63 6.29 5.88 -6.23
N LEU A 64 5.09 5.74 -5.65
CA LEU A 64 4.14 4.69 -6.00
C LEU A 64 3.65 4.79 -7.44
N TYR A 65 3.37 6.00 -7.94
CA TYR A 65 3.00 6.24 -9.33
C TYR A 65 4.09 5.76 -10.29
N SER A 66 5.35 6.11 -10.00
CA SER A 66 6.50 5.67 -10.80
C SER A 66 6.64 4.15 -10.81
N SER A 67 6.44 3.50 -9.66
CA SER A 67 6.46 2.03 -9.56
C SER A 67 5.29 1.39 -10.32
N LEU A 68 4.05 1.86 -10.15
CA LEU A 68 2.85 1.33 -10.83
C LEU A 68 2.96 1.44 -12.36
N LYS A 69 3.52 2.53 -12.86
CA LYS A 69 3.77 2.73 -14.29
C LYS A 69 4.72 1.67 -14.86
N ALA A 70 5.75 1.26 -14.10
CA ALA A 70 6.68 0.21 -14.53
C ALA A 70 6.01 -1.18 -14.62
N TYR A 71 4.92 -1.42 -13.89
CA TYR A 71 4.13 -2.66 -13.96
C TYR A 71 3.09 -2.66 -15.11
N GLY A 72 3.01 -1.60 -15.92
CA GLY A 72 2.04 -1.52 -17.03
C GLY A 72 0.57 -1.52 -16.57
N ARG A 73 0.32 -1.04 -15.34
CA ARG A 73 -1.01 -0.91 -14.73
C ARG A 73 -1.34 0.57 -14.58
N GLU A 74 -1.49 1.24 -15.71
CA GLU A 74 -2.02 2.61 -15.79
C GLU A 74 -3.55 2.52 -15.69
N ALA A 75 -4.17 3.33 -14.82
CA ALA A 75 -5.62 3.49 -14.73
C ALA A 75 -6.11 4.57 -15.70
#